data_AF-K1TQP1-F1
#
_entry.id   AF-K1TQP1-F1
#
_cell.length_a   1.000
_cell.length_b   1.000
_cell.length_c   1.000
_cell.angle_alpha   90.00
_cell.angle_beta   90.00
_cell.angle_gamma   90.00
#
_symmetry.space_group_name_H-M   'P 1'
#
loop_
_entity.id
_entity.type
_entity.pdbx_description
1 polymer ?
#
loop_
_entity_poly.entity_id
_entity_poly.type
_entity_poly.pdbx_seq_one_letter_code
_entity_poly.pdbx_strand_id
1 'polypeptide(L)'
;MKRQAIKILSLALVLATSSSVAFAQKVWKGSWATAVEWTGKGDMPKESLSNRSCRQVVHVSFGGEELRVKLSNEQSKEPVEIKSVYIADTDKNSNWFVNGKTVKYLKFNGKKNVTIAPGKAVFSDDLKYA
;
A
#
# COMPACT_ATOMS: atom_id res chain seq x y z
N MET A 1 -42.65 17.92 39.99
CA MET A 1 -41.41 17.17 39.69
C MET A 1 -40.24 17.84 40.41
N LYS A 2 -39.48 17.11 41.26
CA LYS A 2 -38.46 17.69 42.14
C LYS A 2 -37.25 18.19 41.32
N ARG A 3 -36.76 19.41 41.59
CA ARG A 3 -35.63 20.08 40.89
C ARG A 3 -34.36 19.20 40.79
N GLN A 4 -34.19 18.27 41.74
CA GLN A 4 -33.11 17.26 41.76
C GLN A 4 -33.21 16.27 40.58
N ALA A 5 -34.41 15.80 40.25
CA ALA A 5 -34.62 14.88 39.13
C ALA A 5 -34.33 15.54 37.77
N ILE A 6 -34.63 16.83 37.64
CA ILE A 6 -34.32 17.60 36.42
C ILE A 6 -32.81 17.72 36.23
N LYS A 7 -32.04 18.05 37.29
CA LYS A 7 -30.57 18.16 37.21
C LYS A 7 -29.89 16.83 36.88
N ILE A 8 -30.37 15.72 37.45
CA ILE A 8 -29.83 14.38 37.17
C ILE A 8 -30.13 13.97 35.71
N LEU A 9 -31.33 14.27 35.21
CA LEU A 9 -31.71 13.99 33.84
C LEU A 9 -30.93 14.85 32.83
N SER A 10 -30.64 16.13 33.17
CA SER A 10 -29.81 17.01 32.34
C SER A 10 -28.35 16.56 32.27
N LEU A 11 -27.78 16.06 33.38
CA LEU A 11 -26.39 15.59 33.41
C LEU A 11 -26.23 14.27 32.62
N ALA A 12 -27.19 13.35 32.73
CA ALA A 12 -27.18 12.11 31.95
C ALA A 12 -27.29 12.35 30.43
N LEU A 13 -28.03 13.38 30.01
CA LEU A 13 -28.19 13.72 28.60
C LEU A 13 -26.92 14.34 27.98
N VAL A 14 -26.14 15.11 28.75
CA VAL A 14 -24.86 15.70 28.29
C VAL A 14 -23.73 14.67 28.19
N LEU A 15 -23.75 13.63 29.04
CA LEU A 15 -22.78 12.52 28.92
C LEU A 15 -23.11 11.57 27.76
N ALA A 16 -24.37 11.45 27.36
CA ALA A 16 -24.77 10.59 26.23
C ALA A 16 -24.45 11.19 24.85
N THR A 17 -24.19 12.50 24.75
CA THR A 17 -23.93 13.19 23.46
C THR A 17 -22.45 13.24 23.04
N SER A 18 -21.52 12.73 23.86
CA SER A 18 -20.07 12.96 23.66
C SER A 18 -19.31 11.80 23.02
N SER A 19 -19.98 10.80 22.42
CA SER A 19 -19.31 9.65 21.82
C SER A 19 -19.67 9.42 20.36
N SER A 20 -19.64 10.49 19.56
CA SER A 20 -19.34 10.33 18.14
C SER A 20 -17.81 10.32 17.98
N VAL A 21 -17.16 9.26 18.48
CA VAL A 21 -15.79 8.97 18.02
C VAL A 21 -15.96 8.60 16.56
N ALA A 22 -15.73 9.57 15.67
CA ALA A 22 -15.59 9.30 14.26
C ALA A 22 -14.40 8.34 14.13
N PHE A 23 -14.68 7.04 14.09
CA PHE A 23 -13.74 6.08 13.55
C PHE A 23 -13.56 6.48 12.09
N ALA A 24 -12.56 7.31 11.82
CA ALA A 24 -12.01 7.41 10.48
C ALA A 24 -11.58 5.99 10.13
N GLN A 25 -12.44 5.26 9.42
CA GLN A 25 -12.07 3.95 8.91
C GLN A 25 -10.80 4.18 8.09
N LYS A 26 -9.71 3.46 8.42
CA LYS A 26 -8.54 3.36 7.54
C LYS A 26 -9.00 2.64 6.26
N VAL A 27 -9.62 3.38 5.35
CA VAL A 27 -10.05 2.88 4.06
C VAL A 27 -8.87 3.00 3.11
N TRP A 28 -8.32 1.86 2.71
CA TRP A 28 -7.31 1.83 1.66
C TRP A 28 -7.91 2.31 0.34
N LYS A 29 -7.27 3.31 -0.27
CA LYS A 29 -7.62 3.82 -1.60
C LYS A 29 -6.51 3.47 -2.59
N GLY A 30 -6.90 3.07 -3.79
CA GLY A 30 -5.95 2.90 -4.88
C GLY A 30 -5.48 4.26 -5.39
N SER A 31 -4.17 4.48 -5.46
CA SER A 31 -3.57 5.71 -5.98
C SER A 31 -2.99 5.55 -7.38
N TRP A 32 -2.60 4.33 -7.73
CA TRP A 32 -2.06 3.94 -9.04
C TRP A 32 -2.31 2.44 -9.26
N ALA A 33 -2.52 2.04 -10.51
CA ALA A 33 -2.63 0.65 -10.91
C ALA A 33 -2.26 0.47 -12.40
N THR A 34 -1.95 -0.77 -12.76
CA THR A 34 -1.83 -1.23 -14.15
C THR A 34 -2.81 -2.38 -14.38
N ALA A 35 -3.19 -2.63 -15.64
CA ALA A 35 -3.94 -3.82 -16.00
C ALA A 35 -3.15 -5.08 -15.61
N VAL A 36 -3.84 -6.06 -15.02
CA VAL A 36 -3.30 -7.40 -14.81
C VAL A 36 -3.58 -8.19 -16.08
N GLU A 37 -2.53 -8.65 -16.75
CA GLU A 37 -2.63 -9.25 -18.08
C GLU A 37 -1.77 -10.50 -18.18
N TRP A 38 -2.22 -11.44 -19.01
CA TRP A 38 -1.40 -12.57 -19.44
C TRP A 38 -0.33 -12.07 -20.39
N THR A 39 0.95 -12.37 -20.14
CA THR A 39 2.05 -12.10 -21.07
C THR A 39 2.18 -13.18 -22.15
N GLY A 40 1.79 -12.87 -23.40
CA GLY A 40 2.01 -13.73 -24.56
C GLY A 40 3.48 -13.72 -25.00
N LYS A 41 3.85 -14.59 -25.96
CA LYS A 41 5.23 -14.63 -26.49
C LYS A 41 5.68 -13.27 -27.08
N GLY A 42 4.75 -12.48 -27.62
CA GLY A 42 5.05 -11.15 -28.19
C GLY A 42 5.18 -10.03 -27.16
N ASP A 43 4.67 -10.25 -25.94
CA ASP A 43 4.60 -9.23 -24.89
C ASP A 43 5.77 -9.33 -23.90
N MET A 44 6.52 -10.43 -23.97
CA MET A 44 7.70 -10.63 -23.15
C MET A 44 8.82 -9.68 -23.59
N PRO A 45 9.55 -9.07 -22.64
CA PRO A 45 10.76 -8.33 -22.98
C PRO A 45 11.75 -9.22 -23.73
N LYS A 46 12.48 -8.63 -24.68
CA LYS A 46 13.48 -9.33 -25.51
C LYS A 46 14.52 -10.09 -24.68
N GLU A 47 14.80 -9.58 -23.49
CA GLU A 47 15.67 -10.21 -22.51
C GLU A 47 14.88 -10.60 -21.25
N SER A 48 15.31 -11.68 -20.61
CA SER A 48 14.72 -12.11 -19.34
C SER A 48 14.91 -11.04 -18.24
N LEU A 49 13.85 -10.80 -17.48
CA LEU A 49 13.90 -9.98 -16.26
C LEU A 49 14.42 -10.75 -15.03
N SER A 50 14.68 -12.05 -15.17
CA SER A 50 15.23 -12.86 -14.08
C SER A 50 16.58 -12.31 -13.63
N ASN A 51 16.80 -12.26 -12.31
CA ASN A 51 17.99 -11.69 -11.69
C ASN A 51 18.27 -10.22 -12.07
N ARG A 52 17.22 -9.47 -12.42
CA ARG A 52 17.30 -8.03 -12.70
C ARG A 52 16.34 -7.26 -11.81
N SER A 53 16.60 -5.97 -11.65
CA SER A 53 15.68 -5.03 -11.01
C SER A 53 14.84 -4.33 -12.08
N CYS A 54 13.55 -4.19 -11.83
CA CYS A 54 12.67 -3.32 -12.61
C CYS A 54 12.44 -2.03 -11.84
N ARG A 55 12.53 -0.88 -12.52
CA ARG A 55 12.18 0.43 -11.96
C ARG A 55 10.91 0.93 -12.63
N GLN A 56 9.94 1.32 -11.82
CA GLN A 56 8.72 1.99 -12.28
C GLN A 56 8.67 3.38 -11.64
N VAL A 57 8.40 4.40 -12.46
CA VAL A 57 8.08 5.75 -11.97
C VAL A 57 6.57 5.84 -11.88
N VAL A 58 6.05 6.01 -10.67
CA VAL A 58 4.62 6.09 -10.40
C VAL A 58 4.25 7.51 -10.02
N HIS A 59 3.15 8.01 -10.59
CA HIS A 59 2.54 9.27 -10.18
C HIS A 59 1.31 8.94 -9.34
N VAL A 60 1.33 9.34 -8.07
CA VAL A 60 0.23 9.09 -7.13
C VAL A 60 -0.91 10.07 -7.41
N SER A 61 -2.13 9.56 -7.62
CA SER A 61 -3.33 10.40 -7.76
C SER A 61 -3.90 10.81 -6.40
N PHE A 62 -3.71 9.98 -5.38
CA PHE A 62 -4.12 10.23 -4.01
C PHE A 62 -2.97 9.90 -3.04
N GLY A 63 -2.59 10.87 -2.20
CA GLY A 63 -1.52 10.72 -1.21
C GLY A 63 -2.00 10.14 0.13
N GLY A 64 -1.06 9.88 1.03
CA GLY A 64 -1.33 9.42 2.39
C GLY A 64 -0.04 9.28 3.19
N GLU A 65 -0.16 9.09 4.51
CA GLU A 65 0.99 8.89 5.39
C GLU A 65 1.54 7.45 5.32
N GLU A 66 0.66 6.51 4.99
CA GLU A 66 0.96 5.08 4.84
C GLU A 66 0.65 4.61 3.42
N LEU A 67 1.46 3.65 2.94
CA LEU A 67 1.24 2.98 1.68
C LEU A 67 1.53 1.49 1.79
N ARG A 68 1.02 0.75 0.82
CA ARG A 68 1.35 -0.66 0.57
C ARG A 68 1.24 -0.95 -0.93
N VAL A 69 1.93 -1.98 -1.39
CA VAL A 69 1.91 -2.40 -2.80
C VAL A 69 1.25 -3.76 -2.93
N LYS A 70 0.37 -3.93 -3.94
CA LYS A 70 -0.11 -5.24 -4.38
C LYS A 70 0.78 -5.72 -5.53
N LEU A 71 1.47 -6.84 -5.35
CA LEU A 71 2.17 -7.54 -6.42
C LEU A 71 1.31 -8.70 -6.91
N SER A 72 1.17 -8.85 -8.23
CA SER A 72 0.35 -9.90 -8.85
C SER A 72 1.21 -10.91 -9.60
N ASN A 73 0.89 -12.19 -9.39
CA ASN A 73 1.29 -13.33 -10.20
C ASN A 73 0.02 -14.10 -10.66
N GLU A 74 -1.10 -13.38 -10.81
CA GLU A 74 -2.43 -13.97 -11.03
C GLU A 74 -2.58 -14.63 -12.41
N GLN A 75 -1.72 -14.27 -13.38
CA GLN A 75 -1.76 -14.79 -14.77
C GLN A 75 -0.61 -15.75 -15.10
N SER A 76 0.27 -16.05 -14.14
CA SER A 76 1.37 -17.00 -14.35
C SER A 76 1.00 -18.41 -13.86
N LYS A 77 1.62 -19.41 -14.49
CA LYS A 77 1.58 -20.82 -14.07
C LYS A 77 2.74 -21.21 -13.15
N GLU A 78 3.76 -20.35 -13.04
CA GLU A 78 4.97 -20.58 -12.26
C GLU A 78 5.08 -19.58 -11.09
N PRO A 79 5.68 -19.98 -9.96
CA PRO A 79 5.95 -19.07 -8.85
C PRO A 79 6.96 -18.00 -9.27
N VAL A 80 6.82 -16.81 -8.69
CA VAL A 80 7.77 -15.70 -8.89
C VAL A 80 8.40 -15.33 -7.55
N GLU A 81 9.73 -15.40 -7.48
CA GLU A 81 10.50 -14.90 -6.36
C GLU A 81 10.87 -13.42 -6.57
N ILE A 82 10.53 -12.58 -5.60
CA ILE A 82 10.95 -11.19 -5.53
C ILE A 82 11.91 -11.05 -4.34
N LYS A 83 13.17 -10.77 -4.62
CA LYS A 83 14.23 -10.68 -3.60
C LYS A 83 14.07 -9.46 -2.68
N SER A 84 13.63 -8.35 -3.23
CA SER A 84 13.30 -7.14 -2.48
C SER A 84 12.46 -6.17 -3.29
N VAL A 85 11.70 -5.33 -2.60
CA VAL A 85 11.05 -4.15 -3.17
C VAL A 85 11.35 -2.96 -2.27
N TYR A 86 11.67 -1.83 -2.88
CA TYR A 86 11.80 -0.56 -2.18
C TYR A 86 11.15 0.55 -2.99
N ILE A 87 10.78 1.60 -2.29
CA ILE A 87 10.27 2.83 -2.88
C ILE A 87 11.14 4.00 -2.41
N ALA A 88 11.19 5.03 -3.22
CA ALA A 88 11.98 6.24 -2.99
C ALA A 88 11.43 7.35 -3.88
N ASP A 89 11.71 8.59 -3.49
CA ASP A 89 11.47 9.74 -4.34
C ASP A 89 12.39 9.64 -5.57
N THR A 90 11.89 10.12 -6.71
CA THR A 90 12.73 10.29 -7.90
C THR A 90 13.83 11.29 -7.61
N ASP A 91 15.03 11.05 -8.12
CA ASP A 91 16.08 12.08 -8.08
C ASP A 91 15.70 13.25 -9.00
N LYS A 92 15.63 14.46 -8.45
CA LYS A 92 15.27 15.68 -9.19
C LYS A 92 16.32 16.05 -10.22
N ASN A 93 17.58 15.66 -9.99
CA ASN A 93 18.69 15.96 -10.88
C ASN A 93 18.91 14.86 -11.93
N SER A 94 18.28 13.69 -11.76
CA SER A 94 18.41 12.57 -12.69
C SER A 94 17.12 11.75 -12.82
N ASN A 95 16.56 11.72 -14.02
CA ASN A 95 15.29 11.03 -14.27
C ASN A 95 15.41 9.48 -14.18
N TRP A 96 16.65 8.98 -14.19
CA TRP A 96 16.98 7.55 -14.19
C TRP A 96 17.34 6.99 -12.81
N PHE A 97 17.57 7.83 -11.80
CA PHE A 97 17.94 7.39 -10.44
C PHE A 97 16.85 7.69 -9.40
N VAL A 98 17.11 7.28 -8.16
CA VAL A 98 16.27 7.54 -6.99
C VAL A 98 17.04 8.37 -5.97
N ASN A 99 16.34 9.16 -5.16
CA ASN A 99 16.95 9.82 -4.02
C ASN A 99 17.25 8.77 -2.93
N GLY A 100 18.52 8.35 -2.85
CA GLY A 100 18.97 7.31 -1.90
C GLY A 100 18.62 7.57 -0.43
N LYS A 101 18.45 8.83 -0.03
CA LYS A 101 18.07 9.21 1.34
C LYS A 101 16.61 8.88 1.69
N THR A 102 15.78 8.65 0.66
CA THR A 102 14.33 8.39 0.81
C THR A 102 13.97 6.92 0.64
N VAL A 103 14.98 6.05 0.43
CA VAL A 103 14.76 4.62 0.19
C VAL A 103 14.13 3.98 1.42
N LYS A 104 12.95 3.41 1.24
CA LYS A 104 12.26 2.58 2.23
C LYS A 104 11.95 1.22 1.61
N TYR A 105 12.45 0.16 2.25
CA TYR A 105 12.18 -1.21 1.84
C TYR A 105 10.79 -1.64 2.30
N LEU A 106 10.02 -2.21 1.37
CA LEU A 106 8.79 -2.89 1.69
C LEU A 106 9.09 -4.26 2.31
N LYS A 107 8.14 -4.73 3.11
CA LYS A 107 8.17 -6.06 3.72
C LYS A 107 6.92 -6.84 3.36
N PHE A 108 7.01 -8.15 3.46
CA PHE A 108 5.93 -9.10 3.24
C PHE A 108 5.95 -10.07 4.41
N ASN A 109 4.99 -9.95 5.32
CA ASN A 109 4.98 -10.69 6.57
C ASN A 109 6.31 -10.54 7.35
N GLY A 110 6.79 -9.31 7.45
CA GLY A 110 8.02 -8.92 8.15
C GLY A 110 9.33 -9.16 7.37
N LYS A 111 9.30 -9.87 6.24
CA LYS A 111 10.49 -10.21 5.44
C LYS A 111 10.65 -9.28 4.24
N LYS A 112 11.90 -9.02 3.81
CA LYS A 112 12.17 -8.18 2.63
C LYS A 112 11.88 -8.88 1.30
N ASN A 113 11.85 -10.21 1.28
CA ASN A 113 11.56 -11.02 0.10
C ASN A 113 10.15 -11.61 0.16
N VAL A 114 9.67 -12.05 -0.99
CA VAL A 114 8.41 -12.81 -1.10
C VAL A 114 8.46 -13.73 -2.31
N THR A 115 7.85 -14.91 -2.18
CA THR A 115 7.54 -15.78 -3.31
C THR A 115 6.04 -15.76 -3.52
N ILE A 116 5.60 -15.40 -4.72
CA ILE A 116 4.19 -15.31 -5.09
C ILE A 116 3.85 -16.58 -5.89
N ALA A 117 2.99 -17.43 -5.34
CA ALA A 117 2.56 -18.65 -6.00
C ALA A 117 1.79 -18.36 -7.30
N PRO A 118 1.67 -19.34 -8.22
CA PRO A 118 0.84 -19.22 -9.41
C PRO A 118 -0.60 -18.81 -9.08
N GLY A 119 -1.18 -17.90 -9.85
CA GLY A 119 -2.57 -17.47 -9.68
C GLY A 119 -2.83 -16.66 -8.39
N LYS A 120 -1.79 -16.12 -7.75
CA LYS A 120 -1.91 -15.37 -6.49
C LYS A 120 -1.42 -13.94 -6.63
N ALA A 121 -1.84 -13.12 -5.67
CA ALA A 121 -1.28 -11.80 -5.44
C ALA A 121 -1.06 -11.59 -3.94
N VAL A 122 -0.17 -10.66 -3.61
CA VAL A 122 0.22 -10.37 -2.23
C VAL A 122 0.31 -8.86 -2.01
N PHE A 123 -0.17 -8.40 -0.86
CA PHE A 123 0.09 -7.05 -0.38
C PHE A 123 1.37 -7.04 0.45
N SER A 124 2.17 -5.98 0.32
CA SER A 124 3.19 -5.68 1.31
C SER A 124 2.56 -5.36 2.67
N ASP A 125 3.37 -5.45 3.71
CA ASP A 125 3.09 -4.82 4.99
C ASP A 125 2.92 -3.30 4.79
N ASP A 126 2.20 -2.67 5.70
CA ASP A 126 1.98 -1.23 5.68
C ASP A 126 3.30 -0.50 5.98
N LEU A 127 3.61 0.51 5.15
CA LEU A 127 4.80 1.32 5.28
C LEU A 127 4.41 2.79 5.50
N LYS A 128 4.89 3.39 6.59
CA LYS A 128 4.87 4.85 6.77
C LYS A 128 5.89 5.50 5.84
N TYR A 129 5.42 6.26 4.87
CA TYR A 129 6.27 6.88 3.85
C TYR A 129 6.49 8.38 4.07
N ALA A 130 5.42 9.14 4.31
CA ALA A 130 5.50 10.56 4.62
C ALA A 130 6.30 10.85 5.91
#